data_AF-A0A522QN39-F1
#
_entry.id   AF-A0A522QN39-F1
#
_cell.length_a   1.000
_cell.length_b   1.000
_cell.length_c   1.000
_cell.angle_alpha   90.00
_cell.angle_beta   90.00
_cell.angle_gamma   90.00
#
_symmetry.space_group_name_H-M   'P 1'
#
loop_
_entity.id
_entity.type
_entity.pdbx_description
1 polymer ?
#
loop_
_entity_poly.entity_id
_entity_poly.type
_entity_poly.pdbx_seq_one_letter_code
_entity_poly.pdbx_strand_id
1 'polypeptide(L)' 'MAARALESAGIPTVIIGTMRSSLVDVPRALVTPYADAPMGPAGAREVHRAVVASALDLLRQAEEPIKAIFDPEQRTLPA' A
#
# COMPACT_ATOMS: atom_id res chain seq x y z
N MET A 1 14.65 -9.28 2.94
CA MET A 1 13.41 -8.61 3.40
C MET A 1 12.22 -9.50 3.05
N ALA A 2 11.23 -9.67 3.92
CA ALA A 2 10.13 -10.63 3.73
C ALA A 2 9.32 -10.41 2.45
N ALA A 3 9.00 -9.15 2.09
CA ALA A 3 8.26 -8.83 0.87
C ALA A 3 8.94 -9.35 -0.40
N ARG A 4 10.26 -9.18 -0.53
CA ARG A 4 11.00 -9.67 -1.69
C ARG A 4 11.00 -11.20 -1.79
N ALA A 5 11.07 -11.90 -0.66
CA ALA A 5 11.02 -13.35 -0.63
C ALA A 5 9.64 -13.87 -1.09
N LEU A 6 8.56 -13.25 -0.61
CA LEU A 6 7.19 -13.59 -1.03
C LEU A 6 6.98 -13.33 -2.53
N GLU A 7 7.41 -12.18 -3.03
CA GLU A 7 7.35 -11.83 -4.45
C GLU A 7 8.17 -12.80 -5.32
N SER A 8 9.38 -13.16 -4.89
CA SER A 8 10.21 -14.15 -5.61
C SER A 8 9.62 -15.56 -5.62
N ALA A 9 8.74 -15.85 -4.65
CA ALA A 9 7.97 -17.10 -4.59
C ALA A 9 6.65 -17.02 -5.38
N GLY A 10 6.42 -15.93 -6.12
CA GLY A 10 5.19 -15.73 -6.90
C GLY A 10 3.97 -15.37 -6.04
N ILE A 11 4.18 -14.86 -4.82
CA ILE A 11 3.11 -14.42 -3.91
C ILE A 11 3.01 -12.89 -3.95
N PRO A 12 1.99 -12.33 -4.61
CA PRO A 12 1.79 -10.89 -4.67
C PRO A 12 1.63 -10.30 -3.26
N THR A 13 2.44 -9.30 -2.92
CA THR A 13 2.52 -8.73 -1.57
C THR A 13 2.55 -7.21 -1.62
N VAL A 14 1.88 -6.55 -0.67
CA VAL A 14 1.95 -5.09 -0.47
C VAL A 14 2.44 -4.81 0.94
N ILE A 15 3.40 -3.89 1.08
CA ILE A 15 3.80 -3.35 2.38
C ILE A 15 3.07 -2.04 2.64
N ILE A 16 2.41 -1.93 3.79
CA ILE A 16 1.83 -0.69 4.29
C ILE A 16 2.81 -0.08 5.29
N GLY A 17 3.28 1.13 5.03
CA GLY A 17 4.27 1.78 5.88
C GLY A 17 4.19 3.30 5.78
N THR A 18 5.02 3.98 6.57
CA THR A 18 4.95 5.44 6.73
C THR A 18 6.21 6.16 6.22
N MET A 19 7.34 5.47 6.13
CA MET A 19 8.60 6.04 5.65
C MET A 19 8.89 5.65 4.21
N ARG A 20 8.80 6.62 3.30
CA ARG A 20 9.08 6.44 1.87
C ARG A 20 10.50 5.95 1.58
N SER A 21 11.49 6.44 2.35
CA SER A 21 12.91 6.05 2.22
C SER A 21 13.18 4.59 2.55
N SER A 22 12.40 3.99 3.47
CA SER A 22 12.53 2.58 3.85
C SER A 22 11.86 1.63 2.86
N LEU A 23 11.10 2.17 1.90
CA LEU A 23 10.27 1.40 0.96
C LEU A 23 10.80 1.46 -0.48
N VAL A 24 11.96 2.09 -0.71
CA VAL A 24 12.58 2.28 -2.04
C VAL A 24 12.74 0.96 -2.80
N ASP A 25 13.07 -0.10 -2.07
CA ASP A 25 13.39 -1.43 -2.57
C ASP A 25 12.22 -2.43 -2.49
N VAL A 26 11.02 -1.96 -2.15
CA VAL A 26 9.83 -2.81 -2.08
C VAL A 26 9.10 -2.77 -3.42
N PRO A 27 8.78 -3.93 -4.02
CA PRO A 27 8.10 -4.01 -5.32
C PRO A 27 6.76 -3.25 -5.33
N ARG A 28 5.99 -3.38 -4.25
CA ARG A 28 4.67 -2.79 -4.05
C ARG A 28 4.53 -2.29 -2.62
N ALA A 29 4.24 -1.01 -2.48
CA ALA A 29 4.07 -0.40 -1.17
C ALA A 29 2.97 0.67 -1.18
N LEU A 30 2.21 0.73 -0.09
CA LEU A 30 1.29 1.81 0.23
C LEU A 30 1.90 2.66 1.34
N VAL A 31 2.16 3.93 1.03
CA VAL A 31 2.67 4.89 2.02
C VAL A 31 1.50 5.63 2.64
N THR A 32 1.40 5.61 3.97
CA THR A 32 0.37 6.32 4.72
C THR A 32 0.98 7.44 5.57
N PRO A 33 0.24 8.52 5.85
CA PRO A 33 0.78 9.70 6.53
C PRO A 33 0.86 9.56 8.06
N TYR A 34 0.53 8.39 8.61
CA TYR A 34 0.21 8.21 10.03
C TYR A 34 1.42 7.89 10.93
N ALA A 35 2.60 8.39 10.58
CA ALA A 35 3.84 8.30 11.36
C ALA A 35 4.18 6.88 11.92
N ASP A 36 3.84 6.57 13.16
CA ASP A 36 4.09 5.31 13.86
C ASP A 36 2.97 4.28 13.70
N ALA A 37 1.83 4.67 13.13
CA ALA A 37 0.65 3.83 12.97
C ALA A 37 0.25 3.69 11.50
N PRO A 38 0.87 2.80 10.69
CA PRO A 38 0.62 2.69 9.25
C PRO A 38 -0.85 2.52 8.84
N MET A 39 -1.69 1.99 9.73
CA MET A 39 -3.13 1.80 9.50
C MET A 39 -4.00 3.00 9.91
N GLY A 40 -3.42 4.01 10.56
CA GLY A 40 -4.14 5.10 11.21
C GLY A 40 -4.27 4.94 12.73
N PRO A 41 -4.87 5.92 13.42
CA PRO A 41 -5.06 5.90 14.87
C PRO A 41 -5.91 4.72 15.34
N ALA A 42 -5.65 4.23 16.56
CA ALA A 42 -6.45 3.16 17.15
C ALA A 42 -7.95 3.53 17.20
N GLY A 43 -8.81 2.61 16.75
CA GLY A 43 -10.26 2.81 16.70
C GLY A 43 -10.77 3.57 15.48
N ALA A 44 -9.90 4.09 14.61
CA ALA A 44 -10.28 4.79 13.37
C ALA A 44 -10.73 3.80 12.28
N ARG A 45 -11.86 3.12 12.51
CA ARG A 45 -12.35 2.01 11.69
C ARG A 45 -12.46 2.35 10.21
N GLU A 46 -12.94 3.54 9.87
CA GLU A 46 -13.09 3.96 8.47
C GLU A 46 -11.73 4.24 7.81
N VAL A 47 -10.77 4.77 8.57
CA VAL A 47 -9.39 4.93 8.09
C VAL A 47 -8.76 3.57 7.82
N HIS A 48 -8.92 2.61 8.74
CA HIS A 48 -8.39 1.27 8.56
C HIS A 48 -8.98 0.61 7.32
N ARG A 49 -10.29 0.73 7.12
CA ARG A 49 -10.98 0.22 5.93
C ARG A 49 -10.44 0.84 4.66
N ALA A 50 -10.25 2.16 4.63
CA ALA A 50 -9.72 2.86 3.47
C ALA A 50 -8.28 2.39 3.13
N VAL A 51 -7.41 2.30 4.14
CA VAL A 51 -6.03 1.83 3.97
C VAL A 51 -5.99 0.39 3.45
N VAL A 52 -6.79 -0.51 4.01
CA VAL A 52 -6.87 -1.91 3.53
C VAL A 52 -7.41 -1.96 2.10
N ALA A 53 -8.46 -1.20 1.78
CA ALA A 53 -9.04 -1.17 0.45
C ALA A 53 -8.00 -0.74 -0.60
N SER A 54 -7.26 0.34 -0.35
CA SER A 54 -6.18 0.77 -1.24
C SER A 54 -5.08 -0.28 -1.40
N ALA A 55 -4.69 -0.96 -0.32
CA ALA A 55 -3.70 -2.04 -0.41
C ALA A 55 -4.21 -3.23 -1.24
N LEU A 56 -5.49 -3.59 -1.10
CA LEU A 56 -6.12 -4.64 -1.90
C LEU A 56 -6.21 -4.28 -3.38
N ASP A 57 -6.48 -3.01 -3.70
CA ASP A 57 -6.50 -2.57 -5.10
C ASP A 57 -5.12 -2.66 -5.74
N LEU A 58 -4.04 -2.38 -4.99
CA LEU A 58 -2.66 -2.62 -5.45
C LEU A 58 -2.33 -4.09 -5.65
N LEU A 59 -2.92 -4.99 -4.84
CA LEU A 59 -2.78 -6.42 -5.04
C LEU A 59 -3.55 -6.92 -6.27
N ARG A 60 -4.74 -6.36 -6.53
CA ARG A 60 -5.57 -6.73 -7.69
C ARG A 60 -4.96 -6.28 -9.02
N GLN A 61 -4.27 -5.15 -9.01
CA GLN A 61 -3.56 -4.62 -10.18
C GLN A 61 -2.19 -5.28 -10.41
N ALA A 62 -1.80 -6.24 -9.57
CA ALA A 62 -0.51 -6.91 -9.68
C ALA A 62 -0.49 -7.94 -10.82
N GLU A 63 -0.50 -7.45 -12.05
CA GLU A 63 -0.12 -8.22 -13.25
C GLU A 63 1.41 -8.22 -13.41
N GLU A 64 2.08 -7.14 -12.97
CA GLU A 64 3.54 -6.97 -12.84
C GLU A 64 3.87 -6.06 -11.62
N PRO A 65 5.14 -5.91 -11.17
CA PRO A 65 5.48 -5.07 -10.01
C PRO A 65 5.19 -3.58 -10.23
N ILE A 66 4.15 -3.02 -9.58
CA ILE A 66 3.76 -1.61 -9.70
C ILE A 66 4.04 -0.83 -8.40
N LYS A 67 4.64 0.36 -8.51
CA LYS A 67 4.72 1.34 -7.41
C LYS A 67 3.57 2.35 -7.55
N ALA A 68 2.70 2.44 -6.55
CA ALA A 68 1.65 3.47 -6.51
C ALA A 68 1.84 4.41 -5.32
N ILE A 69 1.42 5.66 -5.50
CA ILE A 69 1.40 6.70 -4.47
C ILE A 69 -0.08 6.94 -4.15
N PHE A 70 -0.44 6.91 -2.87
CA PHE A 70 -1.81 7.24 -2.47
C PHE A 70 -2.04 8.75 -2.62
N ASP A 71 -2.97 9.13 -3.48
CA ASP A 71 -3.43 10.50 -3.67
C ASP A 71 -4.92 10.59 -3.25
N PRO A 72 -5.23 11.32 -2.17
CA PRO A 72 -6.61 11.46 -1.70
C PRO A 72 -7.50 12.31 -2.64
N GLU A 73 -6.96 12.99 -3.65
CA GLU A 73 -7.72 13.88 -4.55
C GLU A 73 -8.15 13.22 -5.88
N GLN A 74 -7.67 12.02 -6.23
CA GLN A 74 -7.96 11.38 -7.52
C GLN A 74 -9.35 10.73 -7.67
N ARG A 75 -10.36 11.26 -6.96
CA ARG A 75 -11.75 10.87 -7.14
C ARG A 75 -12.37 11.62 -8.35
N THR A 76 -11.81 11.39 -9.53
CA THR A 76 -12.46 11.80 -10.79
C THR A 76 -12.43 10.62 -11.75
N LEU A 77 -13.61 9.99 -11.88
CA LEU A 77 -13.88 8.89 -12.82
C LEU A 77 -13.48 9.27 -14.25
N PRO A 78 -12.91 8.34 -15.04
CA PRO A 78 -12.86 8.52 -16.49
C PRO A 78 -14.27 8.38 -17.09
N ALA A 79 -14.56 9.23 -18.08
CA ALA A 79 -15.70 9.09 -18.99
C ALA A 79 -15.47 7.98 -20.02
#